data_AF-A0A382PFY3-F1
#
_entry.id   AF-A0A382PFY3-F1
#
_cell.length_a   1.000
_cell.length_b   1.000
_cell.length_c   1.000
_cell.angle_alpha   90.00
_cell.angle_beta   90.00
_cell.angle_gamma   90.00
#
_symmetry.space_group_name_H-M   'P 1'
#
loop_
_entity.id
_entity.type
_entity.pdbx_description
1 polymer ?
#
loop_
_entity_poly.entity_id
_entity_poly.type
_entity_poly.pdbx_seq_one_letter_code
_entity_poly.pdbx_strand_id
1 'polypeptide(L)' 'CLDTVAIPTIEVFLAEQYESEEDKVTSILSAICLDSMSGHPLTIFTDALDRLVNHLTE' A
#
# COMPACT_ATOMS: atom_id res chain seq x y z
N CYS A 1 -4.87 11.21 10.55
CA CYS A 1 -5.88 10.19 10.91
C CYS A 1 -5.26 8.80 10.95
N LEU A 2 -4.74 8.25 9.83
CA LEU A 2 -4.13 6.92 9.80
C LEU A 2 -2.97 6.74 10.80
N ASP A 3 -2.06 7.71 10.86
CA ASP A 3 -0.95 7.75 11.81
C ASP A 3 -1.39 7.75 13.29
N THR A 4 -2.59 8.27 13.56
CA THR A 4 -3.13 8.38 14.93
C THR A 4 -3.73 7.07 15.44
N VAL A 5 -4.13 6.15 14.54
CA VAL A 5 -4.84 4.91 14.90
C VAL A 5 -3.95 3.66 14.88
N ALA A 6 -2.69 3.78 14.45
CA ALA A 6 -1.72 2.67 14.39
C ALA A 6 -2.29 1.38 13.74
N ILE A 7 -3.15 1.55 12.73
CA ILE A 7 -3.73 0.43 11.98
C ILE A 7 -2.80 0.09 10.81
N PRO A 8 -2.35 -1.17 10.66
CA PRO A 8 -1.53 -1.57 9.52
C PRO A 8 -2.31 -1.32 8.23
N THR A 9 -1.71 -0.51 7.35
CA THR A 9 -2.35 -0.02 6.12
C THR A 9 -1.39 -0.24 4.96
N ILE A 10 -1.91 -0.75 3.85
CA ILE A 10 -1.18 -0.85 2.58
C ILE A 10 -1.80 0.13 1.60
N GLU A 11 -0.95 0.93 0.96
CA GLU A 11 -1.36 1.85 -0.11
C GLU A 11 -1.44 1.09 -1.44
N VAL A 12 -2.53 1.25 -2.19
CA VAL A 12 -2.76 0.50 -3.45
C VAL A 12 -3.09 1.45 -4.59
N PHE A 13 -2.34 1.36 -5.69
CA PHE A 13 -2.54 2.13 -6.91
C PHE A 13 -2.95 1.23 -8.08
N LEU A 14 -3.95 1.65 -8.86
CA LEU A 14 -4.41 0.86 -10.03
C LEU A 14 -3.58 1.06 -11.30
N ALA A 15 -2.74 2.08 -11.32
CA ALA A 15 -1.91 2.39 -12.48
C ALA A 15 -0.43 2.23 -12.09
N GLU A 16 0.30 1.46 -12.88
CA GLU A 16 1.74 1.21 -12.71
C GLU A 16 2.56 2.50 -12.77
N GLN A 17 2.04 3.57 -13.37
CA GLN A 17 2.72 4.87 -13.42
C GLN A 17 3.04 5.44 -12.02
N TYR A 18 2.35 5.00 -10.97
CA TYR A 18 2.63 5.41 -9.59
C TYR A 18 3.72 4.54 -8.91
N GLU A 19 4.38 3.64 -9.64
CA GLU A 19 5.53 2.86 -9.17
C GLU A 19 6.83 3.65 -9.14
N SER A 20 6.87 4.77 -9.86
CA SER A 20 8.10 5.53 -10.01
C SER A 20 8.57 5.98 -8.62
N GLU A 21 9.88 5.86 -8.39
CA GLU A 21 10.48 6.32 -7.13
C GLU A 21 10.23 7.83 -6.91
N GLU A 22 10.06 8.61 -7.98
CA GLU A 22 9.66 10.01 -7.89
C GLU A 22 8.24 10.16 -7.32
N ASP A 23 7.29 9.35 -7.74
CA ASP A 23 5.91 9.39 -7.24
C ASP A 23 5.82 8.91 -5.78
N LYS A 24 6.58 7.88 -5.41
CA LYS A 24 6.68 7.41 -4.02
C LYS A 24 7.21 8.49 -3.08
N VAL A 25 8.19 9.28 -3.53
CA VAL A 25 8.75 10.41 -2.75
C VAL A 25 7.72 11.52 -2.52
N THR A 26 6.68 11.61 -3.36
CA THR A 26 5.60 12.61 -3.18
C THR A 26 4.43 12.12 -2.31
N SER A 27 4.26 10.82 -2.10
CA SER A 27 3.15 10.30 -1.32
C SER A 27 3.38 10.53 0.19
N ILE A 28 2.47 11.29 0.80
CA ILE A 28 2.42 11.50 2.25
C ILE A 28 2.02 10.19 2.97
N LEU A 29 1.28 9.31 2.29
CA LEU A 29 0.79 8.05 2.87
C LEU A 29 1.84 6.95 2.82
N SER A 30 2.65 6.88 1.76
CA SER A 30 3.70 5.86 1.65
C SER A 30 4.70 5.91 2.82
N ALA A 31 4.90 7.09 3.43
CA ALA A 31 5.76 7.25 4.60
C ALA A 31 5.21 6.66 5.91
N ILE A 32 3.89 6.45 5.99
CA ILE A 32 3.20 5.93 7.18
C ILE A 32 2.56 4.55 6.97
N CYS A 33 2.40 4.13 5.71
CA CYS A 33 1.91 2.81 5.35
C CYS A 33 2.98 1.75 5.58
N LEU A 34 2.53 0.52 5.82
CA LEU A 34 3.41 -0.64 5.96
C LEU A 34 4.13 -0.95 4.63
N ASP A 35 3.40 -0.77 3.53
CA ASP A 35 3.88 -1.00 2.18
C ASP A 35 3.01 -0.23 1.16
N SER A 36 3.51 -0.12 -0.06
CA SER A 36 2.78 0.44 -1.20
C SER A 36 2.85 -0.53 -2.37
N MET A 37 1.73 -0.74 -3.05
CA MET A 37 1.63 -1.63 -4.19
C MET A 37 0.87 -0.99 -5.33
N SER A 38 1.16 -1.48 -6.52
CA SER A 38 0.53 -1.03 -7.75
C SER A 38 0.42 -2.19 -8.70
N GLY A 39 -0.60 -2.15 -9.53
CA GLY A 39 -0.78 -3.19 -10.52
C GLY A 39 -2.16 -3.15 -11.15
N HIS A 40 -2.25 -3.86 -12.25
CA HIS A 40 -3.46 -4.09 -13.01
C HIS A 40 -3.60 -5.60 -13.25
N PRO A 41 -4.80 -6.20 -13.21
CA PRO A 41 -6.13 -5.63 -12.94
C PRO A 41 -6.43 -5.47 -11.43
N LEU A 42 -7.70 -5.44 -11.02
CA LEU A 42 -8.16 -5.30 -9.62
C LEU A 42 -7.64 -6.40 -8.66
N THR A 43 -6.90 -7.39 -9.17
CA THR A 43 -6.25 -8.44 -8.37
C THR A 43 -5.26 -7.88 -7.35
N ILE A 44 -4.70 -6.69 -7.61
CA ILE A 44 -3.79 -6.01 -6.67
C ILE A 44 -4.41 -5.77 -5.28
N PHE A 45 -5.74 -5.63 -5.19
CA PHE A 45 -6.43 -5.51 -3.90
C PHE A 45 -6.47 -6.84 -3.13
N THR A 46 -6.57 -7.96 -3.85
CA THR A 46 -6.49 -9.29 -3.23
C THR A 46 -5.07 -9.55 -2.74
N ASP A 47 -4.06 -9.18 -3.53
CA ASP A 47 -2.65 -9.32 -3.13
C ASP A 47 -2.33 -8.46 -1.89
N ALA A 48 -2.86 -7.24 -1.83
CA ALA A 48 -2.75 -6.36 -0.66
C ALA A 48 -3.45 -6.95 0.57
N LEU A 49 -4.63 -7.56 0.40
CA LEU A 49 -5.33 -8.22 1.48
C LEU A 49 -4.54 -9.42 2.01
N ASP A 50 -3.98 -10.26 1.13
CA ASP A 50 -3.17 -11.40 1.51
C ASP A 50 -1.92 -10.96 2.29
N ARG A 51 -1.26 -9.86 1.88
CA ARG A 51 -0.14 -9.27 2.64
C ARG A 51 -0.56 -8.79 4.03
N LEU A 52 -1.70 -8.10 4.14
CA LEU A 52 -2.23 -7.68 5.44
C LEU A 52 -2.55 -8.86 6.34
N VAL A 53 -3.17 -9.91 5.81
CA VAL A 53 -3.47 -11.13 6.58
C VAL A 53 -2.19 -11.79 7.06
N ASN A 54 -1.20 -11.96 6.18
CA ASN A 54 0.10 -12.54 6.55
C ASN A 54 0.76 -11.74 7.68
N HIS A 55 0.78 -10.41 7.58
CA HIS A 55 1.32 -9.52 8.61
C HIS A 55 0.62 -9.66 9.97
N LEU A 56 -0.68 -9.98 9.99
CA LEU A 56 -1.44 -10.20 11.23
C LEU A 56 -1.26 -11.59 11.83
N THR A 57 -0.74 -12.54 11.05
CA THR A 57 -0.53 -13.94 11.48
C THR A 57 0.91 -14.25 11.89
N GLU A 58 1.85 -13.35 11.60
CA GLU A 58 3.23 -13.36 12.09
C GLU A 58 3.34 -12.82 13.53
#